data_AF-S8DX35-F1
#
_entry.id   AF-S8DX35-F1
#
_cell.length_a   1.000
_cell.length_b   1.000
_cell.length_c   1.000
_cell.angle_alpha   90.00
_cell.angle_beta   90.00
_cell.angle_gamma   90.00
#
_symmetry.space_group_name_H-M   'P 1'
#
loop_
_entity.id
_entity.type
_entity.pdbx_description
1 polymer ?
#
loop_
_entity_poly.entity_id
_entity_poly.type
_entity_poly.pdbx_seq_one_letter_code
_entity_poly.pdbx_strand_id
1 'polypeptide(L)'
;DSKSILHTGGCHCKNVRWKVRAPSRLVAWRCNCSDCSMRGNTHFIVPSQEFELNPESLQFLTTYTFGTHQAKHIFCRICGITSFYIPRSNPDGIAVTFRCVDPGTLKHVEMRQFDGQNWEGSFHQTGISAYSKTRQPD
;
A
#
# COMPACT_ATOMS: atom_id res chain seq x y z
N ASP A 1 2.94 -18.13 10.06
CA ASP A 1 1.97 -17.27 10.76
C ASP A 1 1.00 -16.62 9.80
N SER A 2 -0.12 -17.31 9.56
CA SER A 2 -1.21 -16.91 8.67
C SER A 2 -2.25 -15.97 9.32
N LYS A 3 -2.12 -15.69 10.63
CA LYS A 3 -3.09 -14.86 11.36
C LYS A 3 -2.85 -13.37 11.11
N SER A 4 -3.86 -12.70 10.56
CA SER A 4 -3.90 -11.23 10.47
C SER A 4 -3.99 -10.60 11.86
N ILE A 5 -3.21 -9.56 12.08
CA ILE A 5 -3.22 -8.73 13.29
C ILE A 5 -3.52 -7.28 12.91
N LEU A 6 -3.86 -6.45 13.90
CA LEU A 6 -4.09 -5.03 13.67
C LEU A 6 -2.76 -4.28 13.67
N HIS A 7 -2.50 -3.54 12.61
CA HIS A 7 -1.44 -2.55 12.49
C HIS A 7 -2.05 -1.15 12.49
N THR A 8 -1.34 -0.18 13.05
CA THR A 8 -1.65 1.24 12.93
C THR A 8 -0.54 1.92 12.15
N GLY A 9 -0.84 3.08 11.57
CA GLY A 9 0.17 3.84 10.86
C GLY A 9 -0.34 5.18 10.39
N GLY A 10 0.49 5.85 9.59
CA GLY A 10 0.15 7.17 9.08
C GLY A 10 1.30 7.91 8.44
N CYS A 11 1.05 9.19 8.12
CA CYS A 11 2.09 10.09 7.63
C CYS A 11 3.02 10.58 8.75
N HIS A 12 4.08 11.30 8.38
CA HIS A 12 5.06 11.84 9.31
C HIS A 12 4.44 12.83 10.32
N CYS A 13 3.65 13.80 9.85
CA CYS A 13 3.04 14.83 10.70
C CYS A 13 1.81 14.34 11.49
N LYS A 14 1.47 13.05 11.40
CA LYS A 14 0.37 12.38 12.13
C LYS A 14 -1.05 12.87 11.81
N ASN A 15 -1.23 13.80 10.87
CA ASN A 15 -2.55 14.21 10.39
C ASN A 15 -3.29 13.13 9.60
N VAL A 16 -2.54 12.24 8.92
CA VAL A 16 -3.09 11.06 8.24
C VAL A 16 -2.84 9.84 9.10
N ARG A 17 -3.90 9.17 9.56
CA ARG A 17 -3.85 7.98 10.41
C ARG A 17 -4.82 6.92 9.92
N TRP A 18 -4.40 5.68 10.00
CA TRP A 18 -5.19 4.54 9.56
C TRP A 18 -4.91 3.31 10.42
N LYS A 19 -5.78 2.32 10.30
CA LYS A 19 -5.63 0.95 10.79
C LYS A 19 -5.67 0.01 9.61
N VAL A 20 -4.91 -1.08 9.69
CA VAL A 20 -4.95 -2.14 8.68
C VAL A 20 -4.78 -3.51 9.32
N ARG A 21 -5.55 -4.49 8.88
CA ARG A 21 -5.36 -5.89 9.27
C ARG A 21 -4.49 -6.59 8.25
N ALA A 22 -3.36 -7.12 8.71
CA ALA A 22 -2.43 -7.87 7.88
C ALA A 22 -1.57 -8.81 8.75
N PRO A 23 -0.91 -9.82 8.18
CA PRO A 23 0.05 -10.64 8.93
C PRO A 23 1.24 -9.83 9.46
N SER A 24 1.82 -10.24 10.59
CA SER A 24 3.04 -9.58 11.10
C SER A 24 4.30 -9.81 10.24
N ARG A 25 4.25 -10.79 9.32
CA ARG A 25 5.30 -11.11 8.35
C ARG A 25 4.70 -10.92 6.95
N LEU A 26 5.14 -9.90 6.23
CA LEU A 26 4.50 -9.43 4.99
C LEU A 26 5.43 -9.58 3.78
N VAL A 27 4.82 -9.63 2.60
CA VAL A 27 5.50 -9.36 1.32
C VAL A 27 5.19 -7.91 0.93
N ALA A 28 6.23 -7.13 0.67
CA ALA A 28 6.12 -5.76 0.15
C ALA A 28 6.76 -5.66 -1.23
N TRP A 29 6.21 -4.80 -2.07
CA TRP A 29 6.58 -4.62 -3.46
C TRP A 29 7.29 -3.29 -3.65
N ARG A 30 8.42 -3.34 -4.37
CA ARG A 30 9.16 -2.16 -4.83
C ARG A 30 9.03 -2.08 -6.35
N CYS A 31 8.39 -1.03 -6.82
CA CYS A 31 8.15 -0.80 -8.25
C CYS A 31 9.18 0.18 -8.83
N ASN A 32 9.67 -0.10 -10.03
CA ASN A 32 10.66 0.71 -10.75
C ASN A 32 10.06 1.67 -11.81
N CYS A 33 8.73 1.85 -11.87
CA CYS A 33 8.14 2.83 -12.81
C CYS A 33 8.55 4.27 -12.45
N SER A 34 8.37 5.21 -13.37
CA SER A 34 8.81 6.60 -13.22
C SER A 34 8.33 7.26 -11.93
N ASP A 35 7.04 7.16 -11.57
CA ASP A 35 6.53 7.75 -10.33
C ASP A 35 6.97 6.98 -9.06
N CYS A 36 6.84 5.64 -9.04
CA CYS A 36 7.15 4.83 -7.86
C CYS A 36 8.65 4.88 -7.49
N SER A 37 9.52 4.89 -8.51
CA SER A 37 10.97 4.99 -8.31
C SER A 37 11.36 6.34 -7.69
N MET A 38 10.79 7.45 -8.19
CA MET A 38 10.99 8.79 -7.65
C MET A 38 10.49 8.92 -6.21
N ARG A 39 9.35 8.30 -5.87
CA ARG A 39 8.81 8.27 -4.50
C ARG A 39 9.62 7.40 -3.55
N GLY A 40 10.43 6.46 -4.06
CA GLY A 40 11.10 5.45 -3.25
C GLY A 40 10.14 4.56 -2.47
N ASN A 41 8.90 4.39 -2.96
CA ASN A 41 7.85 3.70 -2.20
C ASN A 41 7.99 2.18 -2.26
N THR A 42 7.92 1.53 -1.10
CA THR A 42 7.83 0.07 -0.96
C THR A 42 6.60 -0.24 -0.10
N HIS A 43 5.69 -1.07 -0.61
CA HIS A 43 4.36 -1.21 -0.03
C HIS A 43 3.87 -2.66 -0.01
N PHE A 44 3.08 -3.04 0.99
CA PHE A 44 2.31 -4.27 0.96
C PHE A 44 0.86 -3.96 0.57
N ILE A 45 0.14 -4.96 0.06
CA ILE A 45 -1.23 -4.79 -0.43
C ILE A 45 -2.18 -5.59 0.46
N VAL A 46 -3.33 -4.99 0.76
CA VAL A 46 -4.45 -5.64 1.45
C VAL A 46 -5.75 -5.42 0.69
N PRO A 47 -6.77 -6.28 0.89
CA PRO A 47 -8.14 -5.98 0.49
C PRO A 47 -8.63 -4.66 1.12
N SER A 48 -9.42 -3.88 0.40
CA SER A 48 -9.93 -2.58 0.89
C SER A 48 -10.70 -2.69 2.21
N GLN A 49 -11.45 -3.78 2.41
CA GLN A 49 -12.19 -4.06 3.65
C GLN A 49 -11.30 -4.28 4.89
N GLU A 50 -10.00 -4.56 4.72
CA GLU A 50 -9.05 -4.72 5.82
C GLU A 50 -8.36 -3.41 6.21
N PHE A 51 -8.68 -2.31 5.53
CA PHE A 51 -8.11 -0.98 5.75
C PHE A 51 -9.18 0.02 6.23
N GLU A 52 -8.85 0.78 7.26
CA GLU A 52 -9.72 1.80 7.84
C GLU A 52 -8.94 3.11 7.97
N LEU A 53 -9.38 4.17 7.31
CA LEU A 53 -8.84 5.51 7.45
C LEU A 53 -9.56 6.24 8.59
N ASN A 54 -8.84 6.97 9.44
CA ASN A 54 -9.48 7.90 10.37
C ASN A 54 -10.25 8.97 9.57
N PRO A 55 -11.56 9.17 9.78
CA PRO A 55 -12.34 10.16 9.05
C PRO A 55 -11.75 11.57 9.03
N GLU A 56 -11.15 12.01 10.15
CA GLU A 56 -10.51 13.33 10.24
C GLU A 56 -9.31 13.48 9.30
N SER A 57 -8.68 12.36 8.90
CA SER A 57 -7.54 12.36 8.00
C SER A 57 -7.89 12.74 6.57
N LEU A 58 -9.16 12.61 6.15
CA LEU A 58 -9.62 12.89 4.79
C LEU A 58 -9.25 14.31 4.34
N GLN A 59 -9.37 15.28 5.24
CA GLN A 59 -9.07 16.69 4.93
C GLN A 59 -7.59 16.94 4.66
N PHE A 60 -6.68 16.03 5.00
CA PHE A 60 -5.23 16.18 4.82
C PHE A 60 -4.70 15.39 3.63
N LEU A 61 -5.56 14.69 2.90
CA LEU A 61 -5.19 13.92 1.73
C LEU A 61 -5.26 14.77 0.46
N THR A 62 -4.34 14.50 -0.46
CA THR A 62 -4.45 14.89 -1.86
C THR A 62 -4.16 13.67 -2.73
N THR A 63 -4.67 13.68 -3.97
CA THR A 63 -4.54 12.56 -4.90
C THR A 63 -3.90 13.03 -6.20
N TYR A 64 -2.87 12.33 -6.63
CA TYR A 64 -2.28 12.45 -7.95
C TYR A 64 -2.58 11.21 -8.79
N THR A 65 -2.86 11.40 -10.07
CA THR A 65 -3.14 10.31 -11.00
C THR A 65 -2.69 10.70 -12.41
N PHE A 66 -2.22 9.72 -13.18
CA PHE A 66 -1.69 9.89 -14.52
C PHE A 66 -1.82 8.59 -15.32
N GLY A 67 -1.46 8.60 -16.60
CA GLY A 67 -1.48 7.41 -17.46
C GLY A 67 -2.90 6.87 -17.61
N THR A 68 -3.14 5.63 -17.16
CA THR A 68 -4.48 5.02 -17.21
C THR A 68 -5.46 5.59 -16.20
N HIS A 69 -5.00 6.48 -15.31
CA HIS A 69 -5.76 7.04 -14.20
C HIS A 69 -6.33 6.02 -13.18
N GLN A 70 -5.94 4.75 -13.29
CA GLN A 70 -6.40 3.69 -12.38
C GLN A 70 -5.71 3.79 -11.02
N ALA A 71 -4.39 4.00 -11.01
CA ALA A 71 -3.68 4.26 -9.77
C ALA A 71 -4.10 5.63 -9.19
N LYS A 72 -4.40 5.65 -7.90
CA LYS A 72 -4.68 6.86 -7.11
C LYS A 72 -3.54 7.03 -6.12
N HIS A 73 -2.55 7.85 -6.46
CA HIS A 73 -1.41 8.15 -5.61
C HIS A 73 -1.84 9.15 -4.54
N ILE A 74 -2.21 8.64 -3.36
CA ILE A 74 -2.73 9.42 -2.24
C ILE A 74 -1.59 9.78 -1.31
N PHE A 75 -1.50 11.04 -0.87
CA PHE A 75 -0.47 11.47 0.08
C PHE A 75 -0.93 12.62 0.95
N CYS A 76 -0.22 12.81 2.06
CA CYS A 76 -0.50 13.92 2.97
C CYS A 76 -0.10 15.25 2.32
N ARG A 77 -1.05 16.17 2.14
CA ARG A 77 -0.79 17.50 1.56
C ARG A 77 0.06 18.42 2.46
N ILE A 78 0.27 18.04 3.72
CA ILE A 78 1.06 18.81 4.69
C ILE A 78 2.52 18.39 4.70
N CYS A 79 2.81 17.08 4.73
CA CYS A 79 4.19 16.57 4.85
C CYS A 79 4.66 15.76 3.63
N GLY A 80 3.86 15.60 2.58
CA GLY A 80 4.22 14.90 1.35
C GLY A 80 4.24 13.36 1.43
N ILE A 81 4.17 12.76 2.63
CA ILE A 81 4.29 11.32 2.79
C ILE A 81 3.07 10.57 2.21
N THR A 82 3.36 9.66 1.26
CA THR A 82 2.45 8.61 0.79
C THR A 82 2.46 7.47 1.82
N SER A 83 1.50 7.48 2.76
CA SER A 83 1.39 6.38 3.74
C SER A 83 0.57 5.20 3.22
N PHE A 84 -0.31 5.44 2.25
CA PHE A 84 -1.04 4.43 1.50
C PHE A 84 -1.49 5.01 0.15
N TYR A 85 -1.87 4.16 -0.80
CA TYR A 85 -2.45 4.56 -2.08
C TYR A 85 -3.27 3.41 -2.70
N ILE A 86 -4.00 3.67 -3.79
CA ILE A 86 -4.70 2.64 -4.56
C ILE A 86 -3.85 2.31 -5.80
N PRO A 87 -3.26 1.10 -5.90
CA PRO A 87 -2.39 0.75 -7.01
C PRO A 87 -3.18 0.31 -8.26
N ARG A 88 -2.62 0.53 -9.46
CA ARG A 88 -3.21 0.06 -10.74
C ARG A 88 -3.45 -1.45 -10.74
N SER A 89 -2.57 -2.23 -10.11
CA SER A 89 -2.65 -3.70 -10.07
C SER A 89 -3.78 -4.23 -9.19
N ASN A 90 -4.24 -3.42 -8.23
CA ASN A 90 -5.24 -3.83 -7.25
C ASN A 90 -6.19 -2.64 -6.99
N PRO A 91 -7.04 -2.29 -7.97
CA PRO A 91 -7.98 -1.17 -7.83
C PRO A 91 -9.04 -1.40 -6.72
N ASP A 92 -9.18 -2.65 -6.26
CA ASP A 92 -10.02 -3.10 -5.16
C ASP A 92 -9.28 -3.21 -3.80
N GLY A 93 -7.99 -2.88 -3.77
CA GLY A 93 -7.13 -2.99 -2.60
C GLY A 93 -6.43 -1.69 -2.23
N ILE A 94 -5.75 -1.72 -1.09
CA ILE A 94 -4.94 -0.62 -0.58
C ILE A 94 -3.48 -1.06 -0.51
N ALA A 95 -2.60 -0.27 -1.12
CA ALA A 95 -1.16 -0.41 -0.98
C ALA A 95 -0.66 0.46 0.18
N VAL A 96 -0.19 -0.15 1.26
CA VAL A 96 0.31 0.51 2.46
C VAL A 96 1.83 0.57 2.43
N THR A 97 2.39 1.78 2.55
CA THR A 97 3.85 1.97 2.65
C THR A 97 4.36 1.35 3.93
N PHE A 98 5.19 0.30 3.86
CA PHE A 98 5.50 -0.51 5.04
C PHE A 98 6.23 0.29 6.13
N ARG A 99 7.02 1.31 5.74
CA ARG A 99 7.72 2.21 6.67
C ARG A 99 6.81 3.20 7.39
N CYS A 100 5.54 3.28 6.98
CA CYS A 100 4.52 4.12 7.64
C CYS A 100 3.69 3.34 8.67
N VAL A 101 3.93 2.04 8.84
CA VAL A 101 3.40 1.25 9.96
C VAL A 101 4.10 1.71 11.24
N ASP A 102 3.34 2.00 12.29
CA ASP A 102 3.92 2.35 13.58
C ASP A 102 4.71 1.14 14.15
N PRO A 103 5.79 1.37 14.91
CA PRO A 103 6.61 0.29 15.47
C PRO A 103 5.82 -0.71 16.34
N GLY A 104 6.26 -1.97 16.37
CA GLY A 104 5.85 -2.96 17.37
C GLY A 104 5.07 -4.17 16.83
N THR A 105 4.38 -4.04 15.69
CA THR A 105 3.55 -5.13 15.14
C THR A 105 4.15 -5.83 13.93
N LEU A 106 4.99 -5.13 13.16
CA LEU A 106 5.66 -5.66 11.97
C LEU A 106 6.96 -6.38 12.37
N LYS A 107 7.04 -7.68 12.09
CA LYS A 107 8.19 -8.54 12.47
C LYS A 107 9.14 -8.82 11.31
N HIS A 108 8.62 -8.97 10.10
CA HIS A 108 9.43 -9.27 8.92
C HIS A 108 8.76 -8.72 7.66
N VAL A 109 9.59 -8.24 6.73
CA VAL A 109 9.14 -7.78 5.40
C VAL A 109 10.04 -8.41 4.35
N GLU A 110 9.47 -9.33 3.57
CA GLU A 110 10.08 -9.81 2.34
C GLU A 110 9.86 -8.76 1.25
N MET A 111 10.93 -8.25 0.65
CA MET A 111 10.83 -7.28 -0.44
C MET A 111 10.90 -7.99 -1.79
N ARG A 112 9.88 -7.78 -2.64
CA ARG A 112 9.85 -8.24 -4.03
C ARG A 112 9.91 -7.06 -4.98
N GLN A 113 10.51 -7.27 -6.14
CA GLN A 113 10.53 -6.27 -7.20
C GLN A 113 9.28 -6.42 -8.07
N PHE A 114 8.78 -5.28 -8.55
CA PHE A 114 7.77 -5.21 -9.61
C PHE A 114 8.33 -4.37 -10.74
N ASP A 115 8.36 -4.94 -11.95
CA ASP A 115 8.82 -4.22 -13.13
C ASP A 115 7.67 -3.38 -13.71
N GLY A 116 7.52 -2.16 -13.19
CA GLY A 116 6.52 -1.22 -13.64
C GLY A 116 6.88 -0.50 -14.94
N GLN A 117 8.10 -0.65 -15.47
CA GLN A 117 8.44 -0.20 -16.82
C GLN A 117 7.87 -1.17 -17.87
N ASN A 118 7.81 -2.47 -17.54
CA ASN A 118 7.19 -3.52 -18.35
C ASN A 118 5.93 -4.08 -17.65
N TRP A 119 4.96 -3.19 -17.38
CA TRP A 119 3.85 -3.44 -16.45
C TRP A 119 3.04 -4.70 -16.78
N GLU A 120 2.66 -4.90 -18.03
CA GLU A 120 1.80 -6.00 -18.47
C GLU A 120 2.46 -7.36 -18.20
N GLY A 121 3.74 -7.51 -18.55
CA GLY A 121 4.50 -8.73 -18.28
C GLY A 121 4.65 -9.00 -16.79
N SER A 122 5.04 -7.98 -16.02
CA SER A 122 5.20 -8.11 -14.57
C SER A 122 3.89 -8.43 -13.85
N PHE A 123 2.78 -7.84 -14.27
CA PHE A 123 1.47 -8.08 -13.67
C PHE A 123 1.06 -9.56 -13.76
N HIS A 124 1.24 -10.19 -14.91
CA HIS A 124 0.89 -11.60 -15.10
C HIS A 124 1.86 -12.56 -14.40
N GLN A 125 3.16 -12.25 -14.38
CA GLN A 125 4.18 -13.13 -13.80
C GLN A 125 4.21 -13.12 -12.27
N THR A 126 3.92 -11.98 -11.64
CA THR A 126 4.14 -11.79 -10.20
C THR A 126 2.98 -12.26 -9.32
N GLY A 127 1.76 -12.39 -9.87
CA GLY A 127 0.56 -12.68 -9.09
C GLY A 127 0.19 -11.58 -8.09
N ILE A 128 0.70 -10.34 -8.26
CA ILE A 128 0.48 -9.22 -7.34
C ILE A 128 -1.02 -8.91 -7.11
N SER A 129 -1.87 -9.21 -8.10
CA SER A 129 -3.32 -9.03 -8.02
C SER A 129 -3.99 -9.88 -6.92
N ALA A 130 -3.39 -11.00 -6.53
CA ALA A 130 -3.95 -11.88 -5.49
C ALA A 130 -3.90 -11.25 -4.09
N TYR A 131 -3.06 -10.24 -3.85
CA TYR A 131 -2.88 -9.63 -2.51
C TYR A 131 -4.03 -8.73 -2.07
N SER A 132 -4.91 -8.30 -3.00
CA SER A 132 -6.16 -7.60 -2.65
C SER A 132 -7.36 -8.52 -2.55
N LYS A 133 -7.20 -9.82 -2.81
CA LYS A 133 -8.29 -10.79 -2.70
C LYS A 133 -8.39 -11.30 -1.27
N THR A 134 -9.61 -11.38 -0.77
CA THR A 134 -9.90 -12.05 0.49
C THR A 134 -9.46 -13.50 0.35
N ARG A 135 -8.57 -13.95 1.23
CA ARG A 135 -8.30 -15.39 1.33
C ARG A 135 -9.59 -16.02 1.83
N GLN A 136 -10.20 -16.90 1.03
CA GLN A 136 -11.28 -17.73 1.54
C GLN A 136 -10.73 -18.50 2.76
N PRO A 137 -11.48 -18.58 3.86
CA PRO A 137 -11.15 -19.54 4.89
C PRO A 137 -11.23 -20.94 4.25
N ASP A 138 -10.17 -21.73 4.43
CA ASP A 138 -10.20 -23.16 4.17
C ASP A 138 -11.34 -23.83 4.96
#